data_AF-A0A8J6VBT6-F1
#
_entry.id   AF-A0A8J6VBT6-F1
#
_cell.length_a   1.000
_cell.length_b   1.000
_cell.length_c   1.000
_cell.angle_alpha   90.00
_cell.angle_beta   90.00
_cell.angle_gamma   90.00
#
_symmetry.space_group_name_H-M   'P 1'
#
loop_
_entity.id
_entity.type
_entity.pdbx_description
1 polymer ?
#
loop_
_entity_poly.entity_id
_entity_poly.type
_entity_poly.pdbx_seq_one_letter_code
_entity_poly.pdbx_strand_id
1 'polypeptide(L)' 'MHPRRDCLLTPALQWAANMTWKGITPIVHRLDTLYEKGIKVPLLELEEDYLPFWQRYETLPKRDISINPA' A
#
# COMPACT_ATOMS: atom_id res chain seq x y z
N MET A 1 -26.33 12.00 -1.93
CA MET A 1 -25.95 12.20 -0.51
C MET A 1 -26.00 10.85 0.20
N HIS A 2 -24.85 10.22 0.44
CA HIS A 2 -24.75 8.99 1.26
C HIS A 2 -24.06 9.36 2.57
N PRO A 3 -24.79 9.47 3.70
CA PRO A 3 -24.17 9.78 4.98
C PRO A 3 -23.60 8.50 5.61
N ARG A 4 -22.52 8.64 6.38
CA ARG A 4 -21.96 7.68 7.36
C ARG A 4 -20.92 6.66 6.89
N ARG A 5 -19.79 7.11 6.33
CA ARG A 5 -18.52 6.34 6.42
C ARG A 5 -17.35 7.10 7.03
N ASP A 6 -17.48 8.40 7.26
CA ASP A 6 -16.34 9.25 7.65
C ASP A 6 -16.00 9.19 9.15
N CYS A 7 -16.94 8.83 10.02
CA CYS A 7 -16.75 8.97 11.47
C CYS A 7 -15.88 7.89 12.15
N LEU A 8 -15.62 6.74 11.50
CA LEU A 8 -14.78 5.66 12.06
C LEU A 8 -13.36 5.62 11.47
N LEU A 9 -13.10 6.37 10.40
CA LEU A 9 -11.77 6.46 9.78
C LEU A 9 -10.83 7.34 10.59
N THR A 10 -11.36 8.34 11.30
CA THR A 10 -10.57 9.30 12.07
C THR A 10 -9.85 8.67 13.27
N PRO A 11 -10.45 7.79 14.11
CA PRO A 11 -9.73 7.21 15.24
C PRO A 11 -8.66 6.20 14.80
N ALA A 12 -8.92 5.43 13.73
CA ALA A 12 -7.94 4.48 13.19
C ALA A 12 -6.72 5.18 12.59
N LEU A 13 -6.93 6.26 11.83
CA LEU A 13 -5.84 7.09 11.30
C LEU A 13 -5.05 7.77 12.43
N GLN A 14 -5.74 8.29 13.45
CA GLN A 14 -5.08 8.88 14.61
C GLN A 14 -4.28 7.85 15.41
N TRP A 15 -4.81 6.65 15.59
CA TRP A 15 -4.09 5.55 16.24
C TRP A 15 -2.84 5.17 15.45
N ALA A 16 -2.97 4.97 14.13
CA ALA A 16 -1.86 4.64 13.26
C ALA A 16 -0.79 5.74 13.21
N ALA A 17 -1.18 7.01 13.20
CA ALA A 17 -0.24 8.14 13.15
C ALA A 17 0.57 8.32 14.44
N ASN A 18 0.02 7.90 15.59
CA ASN A 18 0.67 8.03 16.89
C ASN A 18 1.36 6.75 17.37
N MET A 19 1.25 5.64 16.63
CA MET A 19 1.93 4.41 17.01
C MET A 19 3.44 4.51 16.75
N THR A 20 4.21 3.67 17.43
CA THR A 20 5.65 3.58 17.21
C THR A 20 6.02 2.11 17.06
N TRP A 21 6.68 1.75 15.97
CA TRP A 21 7.18 0.40 15.76
C TRP A 21 8.70 0.39 15.85
N LYS A 22 9.24 -0.33 16.85
CA LYS A 22 10.68 -0.35 17.17
C LYS A 22 11.30 1.06 17.30
N GLY A 23 10.55 2.02 17.85
CA GLY A 23 10.98 3.41 18.00
C GLY A 23 10.89 4.27 16.73
N ILE A 24 10.38 3.72 15.62
CA ILE A 24 10.18 4.44 14.36
C ILE A 24 8.71 4.87 14.26
N THR A 25 8.49 6.16 14.00
CA THR A 25 7.17 6.71 13.71
C THR A 25 6.78 6.41 12.25
N PRO A 26 5.55 5.93 12.01
CA PRO A 26 5.10 5.62 10.66
C PRO A 26 4.72 6.88 9.87
N ILE A 27 4.83 6.80 8.54
CA ILE A 27 4.27 7.78 7.63
C ILE A 27 2.86 7.30 7.26
N VAL A 28 1.84 8.09 7.58
CA VAL A 28 0.43 7.72 7.37
C VAL A 28 -0.22 8.70 6.40
N HIS A 29 -0.72 8.17 5.28
CA HIS A 29 -1.50 8.93 4.30
C HIS A 29 -2.87 8.27 4.11
N ARG A 30 -3.92 9.10 4.10
CA ARG A 30 -5.26 8.68 3.72
C ARG A 30 -5.38 8.76 2.20
N LEU A 31 -5.72 7.64 1.56
CA LEU A 31 -6.07 7.61 0.15
C LEU A 31 -7.59 7.79 0.03
N ASP A 32 -8.02 8.92 -0.54
CA ASP A 32 -9.44 9.21 -0.79
C ASP A 32 -9.92 8.64 -2.13
N THR A 33 -8.98 8.19 -2.97
CA THR A 33 -9.26 7.53 -4.23
C THR A 33 -9.53 6.05 -4.01
N LEU A 34 -10.68 5.58 -4.47
CA LEU A 34 -10.94 4.15 -4.57
C LEU A 34 -10.22 3.63 -5.81
N TYR A 35 -9.32 2.67 -5.63
CA TYR A 35 -8.80 1.91 -6.76
C TYR A 35 -9.96 1.20 -7.45
N GLU A 36 -10.00 1.33 -8.77
CA GLU A 36 -10.95 0.59 -9.58
C GLU A 36 -10.75 -0.91 -9.38
N LYS A 37 -11.84 -1.59 -9.04
CA LYS A 37 -11.84 -3.04 -8.81
C LYS A 37 -12.01 -3.76 -10.14
N GLY A 38 -11.39 -4.93 -10.25
CA GLY A 38 -11.48 -5.76 -11.45
C GLY A 38 -10.40 -5.44 -12.50
N ILE A 39 -9.54 -4.45 -12.25
CA ILE A 39 -8.32 -4.26 -13.02
C ILE A 39 -7.42 -5.47 -12.77
N LYS A 40 -7.02 -6.13 -13.86
CA LYS A 40 -6.06 -7.22 -13.86
C LYS A 40 -4.99 -6.90 -14.89
N VAL A 41 -3.74 -7.11 -14.52
CA VAL A 41 -2.61 -7.08 -15.46
C VAL A 41 -2.50 -8.47 -16.10
N PRO A 42 -2.50 -8.59 -17.44
CA PRO A 42 -2.17 -9.84 -18.13
C PRO A 42 -0.82 -10.39 -17.65
N LEU A 43 -0.69 -11.71 -17.58
CA LEU A 43 0.54 -12.33 -17.05
C LEU A 43 1.79 -11.90 -17.83
N LEU A 44 1.69 -11.81 -19.15
CA LEU A 44 2.79 -11.39 -20.01
C LEU A 44 3.24 -9.96 -19.69
N GLU A 45 2.29 -9.03 -19.60
CA GLU A 45 2.56 -7.63 -19.22
C GLU A 45 3.17 -7.55 -17.81
N LEU A 46 2.68 -8.36 -16.86
CA LEU A 46 3.26 -8.44 -15.51
C LEU A 46 4.74 -8.84 -15.55
N GLU A 47 5.07 -9.88 -16.31
CA GLU A 47 6.41 -10.45 -16.39
C GLU A 47 7.39 -9.55 -17.15
N GLU A 48 6.95 -8.94 -18.25
CA GLU A 48 7.82 -8.14 -19.13
C GLU A 48 7.96 -6.69 -18.65
N ASP A 49 6.87 -6.07 -18.19
CA ASP A 49 6.85 -4.61 -17.96
C ASP A 49 6.96 -4.23 -16.48
N TYR A 50 6.64 -5.11 -15.53
CA TYR A 50 6.59 -4.72 -14.11
C TYR A 50 7.57 -5.48 -13.22
N LEU A 51 7.65 -6.82 -13.35
CA LEU A 51 8.56 -7.63 -12.52
C LEU A 51 10.04 -7.19 -12.55
N PRO A 52 10.60 -6.67 -13.65
CA PRO A 52 11.99 -6.19 -13.66
C PRO A 52 12.28 -5.07 -12.66
N PHE A 53 11.27 -4.26 -12.31
CA PHE A 53 11.41 -3.17 -11.34
C PHE A 53 11.18 -3.61 -9.89
N TRP A 54 10.74 -4.85 -9.67
CA TRP A 54 10.38 -5.38 -8.36
C TRP A 54 11.58 -6.07 -7.71
N GLN A 55 12.17 -5.40 -6.75
CA GLN A 55 13.28 -5.94 -5.98
C GLN A 55 12.76 -6.64 -4.73
N ARG A 56 13.08 -7.94 -4.61
CA ARG A 56 12.79 -8.74 -3.42
C ARG A 56 14.04 -8.94 -2.59
N TYR A 57 13.90 -8.83 -1.28
CA TYR A 57 14.94 -9.23 -0.35
C TYR A 57 14.68 -10.68 0.09
N GLU A 58 15.70 -11.53 -0.03
CA GLU A 58 15.59 -12.95 0.36
C GLU A 58 15.29 -13.14 1.85
N THR A 59 15.67 -12.16 2.67
CA THR A 59 15.50 -12.17 4.13
C THR A 59 14.11 -11.69 4.57
N LEU A 60 13.29 -11.15 3.67
CA LEU A 60 11.99 -10.58 3.99
C LEU A 60 10.85 -11.44 3.42
N PRO A 61 9.64 -11.34 4.00
CA PRO A 61 8.48 -12.05 3.48
C PRO A 61 8.22 -11.71 2.01
N LYS A 62 7.68 -12.66 1.24
CA LYS A 62 7.45 -12.52 -0.22
C LYS A 62 6.61 -11.30 -0.65
N ARG A 63 5.87 -10.69 0.28
CA ARG A 63 5.04 -9.50 0.06
C ARG A 63 5.79 -8.19 0.28
N ASP A 64 6.99 -8.26 0.83
CA ASP A 64 7.88 -7.13 1.02
C ASP A 64 8.68 -6.94 -0.28
N ILE A 65 8.25 -5.95 -1.07
CA ILE A 65 8.81 -5.64 -2.38
C ILE A 65 9.18 -4.16 -2.42
N SER A 66 10.39 -3.87 -2.89
CA SER A 66 10.79 -2.52 -3.26
C SER A 66 10.54 -2.34 -4.75
N ILE A 67 9.83 -1.27 -5.12
CA ILE A 67 9.68 -0.88 -6.53
C ILE A 67 10.73 0.17 -6.80
N ASN A 68 11.74 -0.18 -7.59
CA ASN A 68 12.77 0.76 -8.03
C ASN A 68 12.53 1.06 -9.53
N PRO A 69 11.76 2.12 -9.86
CA PRO A 69 11.70 2.58 -11.24
C PRO A 69 13.10 3.05 -11.62
N ALA A 70 13.69 2.44 -12.64
CA ALA A 70 15.00 2.82 -13.16
C ALA A 70 15.04 4.30 -13.57
#